data_AF-A0A5C0SN51-F1
#
_entry.id   AF-A0A5C0SN51-F1
#
_cell.length_a   1.000
_cell.length_b   1.000
_cell.length_c   1.000
_cell.angle_alpha   90.00
_cell.angle_beta   90.00
_cell.angle_gamma   90.00
#
_symmetry.space_group_name_H-M   'P 1'
#
loop_
_entity.id
_entity.type
_entity.pdbx_description
1 polymer ?
#
loop_
_entity_poly.entity_id
_entity_poly.type
_entity_poly.pdbx_seq_one_letter_code
_entity_poly.pdbx_strand_id
1 'polypeptide(L)'
;MELLIVKDRRIDYDGSAIGSHWAYRNFGILGNSLIVFRGKCDVKVEEMIDIEDLRASKEIKSDDMVHYIVEVFDLVNALFASTLQKLFIARLCEVLAEYGVKTHRKGDDIYVNGRKLSISIATVSPVSVKIHIGINVEAKGIPEGVDAIGLKELGITDVEGFMEKTGKALVEEFNKVKKDSLKVRWAQ
;
A
#
# COMPACT_ATOMS: atom_id res chain seq x y z
N MET A 1 -14.37 -7.15 1.34
CA MET A 1 -13.01 -7.14 1.92
C MET A 1 -13.11 -6.52 3.29
N GLU A 2 -12.56 -7.16 4.31
CA GLU A 2 -12.53 -6.64 5.67
C GLU A 2 -11.53 -5.48 5.79
N LEU A 3 -11.86 -4.48 6.61
CA LEU A 3 -11.02 -3.31 6.84
C LEU A 3 -10.70 -3.20 8.32
N LEU A 4 -9.42 -3.09 8.65
CA LEU A 4 -8.97 -2.67 9.99
C LEU A 4 -8.07 -1.46 9.86
N ILE A 5 -8.35 -0.44 10.67
CA ILE A 5 -7.51 0.75 10.80
C ILE A 5 -6.99 0.77 12.23
N VAL A 6 -5.68 0.61 12.39
CA VAL A 6 -5.01 0.62 13.70
C VAL A 6 -4.66 2.06 14.05
N LYS A 7 -5.34 2.61 15.07
CA LYS A 7 -5.16 4.00 15.52
C LYS A 7 -4.62 4.12 16.93
N ASP A 8 -4.91 3.12 17.77
CA ASP A 8 -4.57 3.06 19.18
C ASP A 8 -3.06 2.87 19.43
N ARG A 9 -2.31 2.43 18.41
CA ARG A 9 -0.87 2.18 18.50
C ARG A 9 -0.17 2.35 17.16
N ARG A 10 1.16 2.49 17.22
CA ARG A 10 2.06 2.40 16.06
C ARG A 10 2.47 0.95 15.82
N ILE A 11 2.65 0.58 14.56
CA ILE A 11 3.20 -0.71 14.15
C ILE A 11 4.25 -0.41 13.09
N ASP A 12 5.49 -0.83 13.35
CA ASP A 12 6.59 -0.66 12.41
C ASP A 12 6.55 -1.75 11.34
N TYR A 13 6.92 -1.38 10.13
CA TYR A 13 7.01 -2.26 8.97
C TYR A 13 8.46 -2.60 8.67
N ASP A 14 8.82 -3.86 8.89
CA ASP A 14 10.15 -4.40 8.59
C ASP A 14 10.18 -5.30 7.34
N GLY A 15 9.07 -5.34 6.59
CA GLY A 15 8.86 -6.23 5.45
C GLY A 15 8.01 -7.46 5.77
N SER A 16 8.08 -7.99 6.99
CA SER A 16 7.47 -9.29 7.36
C SER A 16 5.94 -9.34 7.24
N ALA A 17 5.27 -8.17 7.24
CA ALA A 17 3.82 -8.08 7.07
C ALA A 17 3.33 -8.48 5.67
N ILE A 18 4.24 -8.61 4.69
CA ILE A 18 3.95 -9.15 3.37
C ILE A 18 3.75 -10.67 3.38
N GLY A 19 4.06 -11.36 4.48
CA GLY A 19 3.79 -12.80 4.63
C GLY A 19 2.30 -13.15 4.59
N SER A 20 1.97 -14.34 4.10
CA SER A 20 0.57 -14.80 4.03
C SER A 20 -0.06 -14.99 5.40
N HIS A 21 -1.38 -14.79 5.46
CA HIS A 21 -2.20 -14.81 6.66
C HIS A 21 -1.76 -13.82 7.75
N TRP A 22 -0.95 -12.81 7.44
CA TRP A 22 -0.46 -11.86 8.45
C TRP A 22 -1.62 -11.16 9.20
N ALA A 23 -2.65 -10.72 8.48
CA ALA A 23 -3.83 -10.12 9.09
C ALA A 23 -4.57 -11.08 10.03
N TYR A 24 -4.74 -12.33 9.60
CA TYR A 24 -5.43 -13.36 10.39
C TYR A 24 -4.63 -13.74 11.65
N ARG A 25 -3.31 -13.96 11.52
CA ARG A 25 -2.46 -14.37 12.65
C ARG A 25 -2.34 -13.30 13.73
N ASN A 26 -2.34 -12.02 13.36
CA ASN A 26 -2.09 -10.93 14.30
C ASN A 26 -3.36 -10.23 14.81
N PHE A 27 -4.46 -10.28 14.04
CA PHE A 27 -5.69 -9.56 14.36
C PHE A 27 -6.96 -10.43 14.29
N GLY A 28 -6.84 -11.71 13.93
CA GLY A 28 -7.99 -12.61 13.80
C GLY A 28 -8.89 -12.33 12.59
N ILE A 29 -8.42 -11.53 11.63
CA ILE A 29 -9.22 -11.14 10.45
C ILE A 29 -9.10 -12.20 9.36
N LEU A 30 -10.20 -12.92 9.13
CA LEU A 30 -10.26 -14.02 8.16
C LEU A 30 -10.65 -13.54 6.76
N GLY A 31 -9.96 -14.04 5.73
CA GLY A 31 -10.29 -13.79 4.32
C GLY A 31 -9.68 -12.50 3.74
N ASN A 32 -10.27 -12.00 2.65
CA ASN A 32 -9.78 -10.81 1.95
C ASN A 32 -9.79 -9.60 2.89
N SER A 33 -8.63 -8.98 3.12
CA SER A 33 -8.47 -7.92 4.10
C SER A 33 -7.55 -6.79 3.63
N LEU A 34 -7.81 -5.60 4.16
CA LEU A 34 -6.92 -4.45 4.14
C LEU A 34 -6.68 -3.99 5.58
N ILE A 35 -5.41 -3.99 5.99
CA ILE A 35 -4.98 -3.45 7.28
C ILE A 35 -4.23 -2.15 7.03
N VAL A 36 -4.68 -1.06 7.65
CA VAL A 36 -4.05 0.26 7.57
C VAL A 36 -3.50 0.62 8.94
N PHE A 37 -2.21 0.97 8.99
CA PHE A 37 -1.55 1.37 10.23
C PHE A 37 -0.46 2.40 9.94
N ARG A 38 0.15 2.95 10.99
CA ARG A 38 1.23 3.93 10.88
C ARG A 38 2.39 3.53 11.78
N GLY A 39 3.61 3.74 11.30
CA GLY A 39 4.84 3.44 12.03
C GLY A 39 6.07 3.75 11.18
N LYS A 40 7.21 3.25 11.64
CA LYS A 40 8.47 3.31 10.87
C LYS A 40 8.45 2.29 9.74
N CYS A 41 9.24 2.55 8.72
CA CYS A 41 9.59 1.62 7.67
C CYS A 41 11.09 1.35 7.77
N ASP A 42 11.48 0.09 7.92
CA ASP A 42 12.88 -0.35 7.82
C ASP A 42 12.91 -1.79 7.30
N VAL A 43 12.82 -1.93 5.97
CA VAL A 43 12.70 -3.25 5.34
C VAL A 43 14.01 -4.01 5.44
N LYS A 44 13.96 -5.17 6.09
CA LYS A 44 15.10 -6.08 6.18
C LYS A 44 15.41 -6.69 4.83
N VAL A 45 16.69 -6.93 4.56
CA VAL A 45 17.15 -7.48 3.27
C VAL A 45 16.49 -8.84 2.99
N GLU A 46 16.36 -9.69 4.01
CA GLU A 46 15.71 -11.00 3.91
C GLU A 46 14.20 -10.96 3.66
N GLU A 47 13.55 -9.82 3.95
CA GLU A 47 12.12 -9.60 3.71
C GLU A 47 11.87 -8.79 2.42
N MET A 48 12.93 -8.38 1.71
CA MET A 48 12.82 -7.60 0.49
C MET A 48 12.31 -8.46 -0.66
N ILE A 49 11.15 -8.07 -1.20
CA ILE A 49 10.48 -8.80 -2.29
C ILE A 49 10.96 -8.35 -3.67
N ASP A 50 11.31 -7.07 -3.83
CA ASP A 50 11.76 -6.54 -5.10
C ASP A 50 13.21 -6.99 -5.38
N ILE A 51 13.35 -7.85 -6.39
CA ILE A 51 14.64 -8.41 -6.80
C ILE A 51 15.53 -7.31 -7.42
N GLU A 52 14.96 -6.27 -8.04
CA GLU A 52 15.74 -5.15 -8.56
C GLU A 52 16.36 -4.33 -7.43
N ASP A 53 15.60 -4.10 -6.36
CA ASP A 53 16.10 -3.39 -5.19
C ASP A 53 17.19 -4.19 -4.46
N LEU A 54 17.03 -5.52 -4.36
CA LEU A 54 18.08 -6.43 -3.87
C LEU A 54 19.36 -6.34 -4.72
N ARG A 55 19.22 -6.39 -6.05
CA ARG A 55 20.37 -6.28 -6.98
C ARG A 55 21.06 -4.93 -6.90
N ALA A 56 20.30 -3.88 -6.65
CA ALA A 56 20.81 -2.51 -6.49
C ALA A 56 21.27 -2.21 -5.06
N SER A 57 21.13 -3.15 -4.11
CA SER A 57 21.43 -2.97 -2.68
C SER A 57 20.76 -1.71 -2.11
N LYS A 58 19.53 -1.44 -2.53
CA LYS A 58 18.77 -0.28 -2.04
C LYS A 58 18.31 -0.52 -0.61
N GLU A 59 18.19 0.57 0.12
CA GLU A 59 17.52 0.59 1.41
C GLU A 59 16.10 1.13 1.24
N ILE A 60 15.14 0.58 2.00
CA ILE A 60 13.76 1.06 2.03
C ILE A 60 13.45 1.46 3.47
N LYS A 61 13.59 2.75 3.76
CA LYS A 61 13.49 3.31 5.12
C LYS A 61 12.66 4.59 5.17
N SER A 62 11.98 4.80 6.30
CA SER A 62 11.26 6.04 6.65
C SER A 62 10.92 6.04 8.14
N ASP A 63 11.06 7.17 8.82
CA ASP A 63 10.75 7.28 10.25
C ASP A 63 9.24 7.36 10.55
N ASP A 64 8.42 7.71 9.55
CA ASP A 64 6.99 7.93 9.76
C ASP A 64 6.19 7.74 8.45
N MET A 65 5.51 6.61 8.35
CA MET A 65 4.82 6.16 7.14
C MET A 65 3.45 5.54 7.48
N VAL A 66 2.46 5.79 6.62
CA VAL A 66 1.21 5.03 6.61
C VAL A 66 1.40 3.80 5.75
N HIS A 67 1.06 2.64 6.30
CA HIS A 67 1.17 1.35 5.64
C HIS A 67 -0.20 0.76 5.34
N TYR A 68 -0.34 0.18 4.15
CA TYR A 68 -1.49 -0.59 3.71
C TYR A 68 -1.02 -2.01 3.41
N ILE A 69 -1.52 -2.99 4.16
CA ILE A 69 -1.27 -4.41 3.90
C ILE A 69 -2.57 -5.01 3.38
N VAL A 70 -2.58 -5.37 2.10
CA VAL A 70 -3.69 -6.03 1.45
C VAL A 70 -3.39 -7.52 1.30
N GLU A 71 -4.39 -8.35 1.57
CA GLU A 71 -4.37 -9.78 1.26
C GLU A 71 -5.66 -10.21 0.58
N VAL A 72 -5.54 -10.93 -0.54
CA VAL A 72 -6.68 -11.40 -1.36
C VAL A 72 -6.52 -12.89 -1.67
N PHE A 73 -7.53 -13.69 -1.35
CA PHE A 73 -7.58 -15.15 -1.49
C PHE A 73 -8.38 -15.63 -2.72
N ASP A 74 -8.53 -14.77 -3.73
CA ASP A 74 -9.33 -15.09 -4.93
C ASP A 74 -8.48 -15.76 -6.04
N LEU A 75 -7.57 -15.02 -6.69
CA LEU A 75 -6.71 -15.54 -7.76
C LEU A 75 -5.24 -15.33 -7.42
N VAL A 76 -4.50 -16.42 -7.20
CA VAL A 76 -3.05 -16.38 -6.96
C VAL A 76 -2.32 -16.23 -8.29
N ASN A 77 -2.14 -14.99 -8.73
CA ASN A 77 -1.49 -14.67 -9.99
C ASN A 77 -0.71 -13.35 -9.87
N ALA A 78 0.57 -13.36 -10.21
CA ALA A 78 1.44 -12.19 -10.06
C ALA A 78 1.02 -11.01 -10.96
N LEU A 79 0.50 -11.29 -12.17
CA LEU A 79 -0.02 -10.23 -13.05
C LEU A 79 -1.26 -9.59 -12.43
N PHE A 80 -2.19 -10.39 -11.89
CA PHE A 80 -3.35 -9.88 -11.16
C PHE A 80 -2.95 -9.04 -9.94
N ALA A 81 -1.97 -9.50 -9.16
CA ALA A 81 -1.41 -8.74 -8.03
C ALA A 81 -0.87 -7.37 -8.47
N SER A 82 -0.07 -7.34 -9.53
CA SER A 82 0.50 -6.11 -10.10
C SER A 82 -0.56 -5.17 -10.66
N THR A 83 -1.57 -5.69 -11.34
CA THR A 83 -2.70 -4.90 -11.85
C THR A 83 -3.49 -4.27 -10.70
N LEU A 84 -3.85 -5.07 -9.68
CA LEU A 84 -4.63 -4.58 -8.54
C LEU A 84 -3.86 -3.52 -7.73
N GLN A 85 -2.55 -3.72 -7.54
CA GLN A 85 -1.66 -2.74 -6.90
C GLN A 85 -1.70 -1.41 -7.65
N LYS A 86 -1.50 -1.41 -8.98
CA LYS A 86 -1.48 -0.18 -9.77
C LYS A 86 -2.85 0.51 -9.83
N LEU A 87 -3.94 -0.26 -9.76
CA LEU A 87 -5.29 0.27 -9.58
C LEU A 87 -5.44 0.99 -8.24
N PHE A 88 -4.98 0.38 -7.14
CA PHE A 88 -5.02 1.03 -5.82
C PHE A 88 -4.15 2.29 -5.75
N ILE A 89 -2.96 2.28 -6.37
CA ILE A 89 -2.13 3.48 -6.47
C ILE A 89 -2.84 4.58 -7.26
N ALA A 90 -3.50 4.24 -8.38
CA ALA A 90 -4.32 5.21 -9.12
C ALA A 90 -5.45 5.77 -8.26
N ARG A 91 -6.16 4.91 -7.51
CA ARG A 91 -7.23 5.34 -6.62
C ARG A 91 -6.73 6.26 -5.49
N LEU A 92 -5.54 5.99 -4.94
CA LEU A 92 -4.90 6.87 -3.96
C LEU A 92 -4.55 8.24 -4.54
N CYS A 93 -4.07 8.30 -5.79
CA CYS A 93 -3.86 9.56 -6.49
C CYS A 93 -5.15 10.38 -6.63
N GLU A 94 -6.27 9.72 -6.96
CA GLU A 94 -7.58 10.38 -7.03
C GLU A 94 -8.04 10.92 -5.68
N VAL A 95 -7.88 10.14 -4.60
CA VAL A 95 -8.20 10.60 -3.24
C VAL A 95 -7.32 11.79 -2.85
N LEU A 96 -6.03 11.77 -3.17
CA LEU A 96 -5.11 12.90 -2.94
C LEU A 96 -5.52 14.16 -3.71
N ALA A 97 -6.08 14.02 -4.92
CA ALA A 97 -6.61 15.15 -5.68
C ALA A 97 -7.78 15.84 -4.96
N GLU A 98 -8.60 15.09 -4.20
CA GLU A 98 -9.65 15.67 -3.35
C GLU A 98 -9.10 16.50 -2.19
N TYR A 99 -7.83 16.29 -1.80
CA TYR A 99 -7.10 17.14 -0.85
C TYR A 99 -6.39 18.34 -1.53
N GLY A 100 -6.60 18.55 -2.83
CA GLY A 100 -5.92 19.59 -3.61
C GLY A 100 -4.47 19.24 -3.99
N VAL A 101 -4.06 17.98 -3.81
CA VAL A 101 -2.69 17.53 -4.14
C VAL A 101 -2.61 17.07 -5.59
N LYS A 102 -1.76 17.71 -6.39
CA LYS A 102 -1.51 17.31 -7.79
C LYS A 102 -0.47 16.19 -7.87
N THR A 103 -0.94 14.95 -7.94
CA THR A 103 -0.08 13.77 -8.07
C THR A 103 0.31 13.45 -9.52
N HIS A 104 1.48 12.85 -9.71
CA HIS A 104 1.89 12.17 -10.95
C HIS A 104 2.20 10.72 -10.62
N ARG A 105 1.49 9.78 -11.23
CA ARG A 105 1.74 8.35 -11.06
C ARG A 105 2.79 7.87 -12.06
N LYS A 106 3.82 7.17 -11.59
CA LYS A 106 4.80 6.46 -12.44
C LYS A 106 4.77 4.98 -12.06
N GLY A 107 4.07 4.16 -12.84
CA GLY A 107 3.85 2.76 -12.46
C GLY A 107 3.01 2.66 -11.18
N ASP A 108 3.61 2.12 -10.12
CA ASP A 108 3.08 1.98 -8.76
C ASP A 108 3.62 3.03 -7.76
N ASP A 109 4.38 4.01 -8.24
CA ASP A 109 4.84 5.12 -7.42
C ASP A 109 3.96 6.37 -7.59
N ILE A 110 3.75 7.07 -6.48
CA ILE A 110 3.10 8.38 -6.41
C ILE A 110 4.18 9.44 -6.25
N TYR A 111 4.18 10.42 -7.15
CA TYR A 111 5.05 11.60 -7.08
C TYR A 111 4.24 12.88 -6.90
N VAL A 112 4.80 13.85 -6.17
CA VAL A 112 4.27 15.23 -6.07
C VAL A 112 5.44 16.18 -6.26
N ASN A 113 5.30 17.16 -7.18
CA ASN A 113 6.36 18.12 -7.51
C ASN A 113 7.72 17.46 -7.85
N GLY A 114 7.71 16.29 -8.48
CA GLY A 114 8.92 15.53 -8.83
C GLY A 114 9.48 14.66 -7.71
N ARG A 115 8.95 14.75 -6.49
CA ARG A 115 9.41 14.05 -5.28
C ARG A 115 8.56 12.82 -4.99
N LYS A 116 9.18 11.73 -4.51
CA LYS A 116 8.51 10.44 -4.28
C LYS A 116 7.73 10.46 -2.95
N LEU A 117 6.42 10.23 -3.02
CA LEU A 117 5.53 10.22 -1.85
C LEU A 117 5.35 8.80 -1.30
N SER A 118 5.35 7.79 -2.16
CA SER A 118 5.01 6.42 -1.80
C SER A 118 6.09 5.41 -2.13
N ILE A 119 5.99 4.25 -1.52
CA ILE A 119 6.60 2.98 -1.96
C ILE A 119 5.48 1.95 -2.12
N SER A 120 5.68 0.94 -2.96
CA SER A 120 4.71 -0.15 -3.06
C SER A 120 5.36 -1.42 -3.60
N ILE A 121 4.83 -2.57 -3.22
CA ILE A 121 5.17 -3.85 -3.82
C ILE A 121 3.93 -4.74 -3.92
N ALA A 122 3.91 -5.63 -4.91
CA ALA A 122 2.87 -6.62 -5.09
C ALA A 122 3.46 -7.97 -5.44
N THR A 123 2.98 -9.02 -4.77
CA THR A 123 3.46 -10.38 -4.96
C THR A 123 2.37 -11.39 -4.62
N VAL A 124 2.73 -12.67 -4.68
CA VAL A 124 1.87 -13.78 -4.33
C VAL A 124 2.55 -14.70 -3.33
N SER A 125 1.76 -15.29 -2.46
CA SER A 125 2.09 -16.51 -1.72
C SER A 125 1.50 -17.72 -2.45
N PRO A 126 1.73 -18.96 -1.99
CA PRO A 126 1.05 -20.14 -2.54
C PRO A 126 -0.49 -20.07 -2.49
N VAL A 127 -1.07 -19.22 -1.64
CA VAL A 127 -2.52 -19.21 -1.35
C VAL A 127 -3.18 -17.84 -1.45
N SER A 128 -2.43 -16.76 -1.64
CA SER A 128 -2.96 -15.40 -1.62
C SER A 128 -2.14 -14.41 -2.44
N VAL A 129 -2.77 -13.33 -2.89
CA VAL A 129 -2.12 -12.10 -3.34
C VAL A 129 -1.78 -11.24 -2.13
N LYS A 130 -0.60 -10.64 -2.13
CA LYS A 130 -0.11 -9.72 -1.09
C LYS A 130 0.35 -8.42 -1.72
N ILE A 131 -0.13 -7.30 -1.18
CA ILE A 131 0.26 -5.96 -1.63
C ILE A 131 0.61 -5.13 -0.41
N HIS A 132 1.73 -4.42 -0.49
CA HIS A 132 2.08 -3.36 0.44
C HIS A 132 2.10 -2.02 -0.29
N ILE A 133 1.56 -1.00 0.36
CA ILE A 133 1.72 0.39 -0.04
C ILE A 133 2.20 1.14 1.20
N GLY A 134 3.20 1.99 1.04
CA GLY A 134 3.68 2.92 2.05
C GLY A 134 3.52 4.35 1.56
N ILE A 135 2.97 5.25 2.38
CA ILE A 135 2.88 6.69 2.08
C ILE A 135 3.61 7.45 3.19
N ASN A 136 4.65 8.21 2.81
CA ASN A 136 5.41 9.01 3.77
C ASN A 136 4.49 10.02 4.46
N VAL A 137 4.50 10.05 5.78
CA VAL A 137 3.86 11.11 6.56
C VAL A 137 4.81 12.28 6.70
N GLU A 138 6.06 11.98 7.06
CA GLU A 138 7.20 12.89 7.06
C GLU A 138 8.32 12.30 6.21
N ALA A 139 9.04 13.15 5.46
CA ALA A 139 10.21 12.73 4.70
C ALA A 139 11.47 12.74 5.61
N LYS A 140 11.47 11.91 6.65
CA LYS A 140 12.58 11.73 7.60
C LYS A 140 13.01 10.26 7.63
N GLY A 141 14.30 10.02 7.87
CA GLY A 141 14.87 8.66 7.84
C GLY A 141 14.86 8.03 6.44
N ILE A 142 14.73 8.85 5.39
CA ILE A 142 14.75 8.41 3.99
C ILE A 142 16.22 8.20 3.55
N PRO A 143 16.53 7.12 2.81
CA PRO A 143 17.88 6.88 2.29
C PRO A 143 18.42 8.02 1.44
N GLU A 144 19.75 8.18 1.45
CA GLU A 144 20.44 9.21 0.67
C GLU A 144 20.18 9.05 -0.83
N GLY A 145 20.01 10.17 -1.55
CA GLY A 145 19.74 10.18 -2.99
C GLY A 145 18.27 9.99 -3.38
N VAL A 146 17.37 9.72 -2.43
CA VAL A 146 15.93 9.68 -2.68
C VAL A 146 15.29 11.02 -2.28
N ASP A 147 14.85 11.79 -3.28
CA ASP A 147 14.06 12.99 -3.04
C ASP A 147 12.60 12.61 -2.74
N ALA A 148 12.26 12.56 -1.45
CA ALA A 148 10.96 12.15 -0.95
C ALA A 148 10.17 13.33 -0.38
N ILE A 149 8.84 13.22 -0.41
CA ILE A 149 7.89 14.18 0.18
C ILE A 149 6.90 13.44 1.08
N GLY A 150 6.41 14.10 2.14
CA GLY A 150 5.46 13.53 3.09
C GLY A 150 4.11 14.25 3.14
N LEU A 151 3.07 13.57 3.64
CA LEU A 151 1.71 14.11 3.79
C LEU A 151 1.65 15.45 4.52
N LYS A 152 2.43 15.62 5.60
CA LYS A 152 2.40 16.86 6.39
C LYS A 152 2.90 18.07 5.59
N GLU A 153 3.89 17.87 4.71
CA GLU A 153 4.39 18.92 3.82
C GLU A 153 3.35 19.32 2.77
N LEU A 154 2.45 18.41 2.42
CA LEU A 154 1.32 18.63 1.52
C LEU A 154 0.10 19.26 2.21
N GLY A 155 0.20 19.61 3.49
CA GLY A 155 -0.90 20.18 4.28
C GLY A 155 -1.88 19.14 4.85
N ILE A 156 -1.64 17.85 4.62
CA ILE A 156 -2.46 16.75 5.17
C ILE A 156 -1.92 16.39 6.55
N THR A 157 -2.41 17.10 7.57
CA THR A 157 -1.97 16.97 8.97
C THR A 157 -2.83 15.99 9.78
N ASP A 158 -4.10 15.83 9.44
CA ASP A 158 -4.98 14.78 9.96
C ASP A 158 -4.68 13.43 9.28
N VAL A 159 -3.64 12.77 9.77
CA VAL A 159 -3.17 11.49 9.21
C VAL A 159 -4.17 10.36 9.50
N GLU A 160 -4.89 10.39 10.62
CA GLU A 160 -5.88 9.37 10.94
C GLU A 160 -7.11 9.48 10.04
N GLY A 161 -7.62 10.70 9.82
CA GLY A 161 -8.68 10.94 8.85
C GLY A 161 -8.26 10.57 7.43
N PHE A 162 -7.00 10.81 7.06
CA PHE A 162 -6.44 10.34 5.80
C PHE A 162 -6.46 8.80 5.71
N MET A 163 -5.97 8.08 6.73
CA MET A 163 -5.98 6.60 6.79
C MET A 163 -7.41 6.03 6.66
N GLU A 164 -8.39 6.66 7.30
CA GLU A 164 -9.80 6.26 7.16
C GLU A 164 -10.34 6.44 5.76
N LYS A 165 -10.10 7.62 5.18
CA LYS A 165 -10.62 7.95 3.86
C LYS A 165 -10.01 7.04 2.79
N THR A 166 -8.70 6.86 2.80
CA THR A 166 -8.01 5.99 1.84
C THR A 166 -8.33 4.52 2.05
N GLY A 167 -8.38 4.05 3.30
CA GLY A 167 -8.75 2.66 3.63
C GLY A 167 -10.15 2.30 3.09
N LYS A 168 -11.14 3.17 3.31
CA LYS A 168 -12.49 2.99 2.75
C LYS A 168 -12.49 3.01 1.22
N ALA A 169 -11.81 3.98 0.61
CA ALA A 169 -11.73 4.11 -0.84
C ALA A 169 -11.13 2.86 -1.52
N LEU A 170 -10.07 2.27 -0.95
CA LEU A 170 -9.45 1.06 -1.50
C LEU A 170 -10.35 -0.18 -1.36
N VAL A 171 -11.07 -0.30 -0.25
CA VAL A 171 -12.06 -1.38 -0.05
C VAL A 171 -13.22 -1.25 -1.02
N GLU A 172 -13.72 -0.03 -1.22
CA GLU A 172 -14.76 0.27 -2.23
C GLU A 172 -14.28 -0.09 -3.64
N GLU A 173 -13.05 0.28 -3.99
CA GLU A 173 -12.41 -0.05 -5.27
C GLU A 173 -12.37 -1.57 -5.50
N PHE A 174 -11.86 -2.32 -4.52
CA PHE A 174 -11.81 -3.79 -4.61
C PHE A 174 -13.20 -4.41 -4.71
N ASN A 175 -14.14 -3.96 -3.88
CA ASN A 175 -15.51 -4.48 -3.90
C ASN A 175 -16.20 -4.18 -5.24
N LYS A 176 -15.90 -3.04 -5.88
CA LYS A 176 -16.42 -2.71 -7.21
C LYS A 176 -15.84 -3.63 -8.29
N VAL A 177 -14.52 -3.87 -8.28
CA VAL A 177 -13.87 -4.86 -9.16
C VAL A 177 -14.56 -6.22 -9.03
N LYS A 178 -14.81 -6.69 -7.80
CA LYS A 178 -15.46 -7.98 -7.55
C LYS A 178 -16.93 -8.00 -7.98
N LYS A 179 -17.69 -6.92 -7.80
CA LYS A 179 -19.09 -6.85 -8.27
C LYS A 179 -19.16 -6.83 -9.79
N ASP A 180 -18.27 -6.10 -10.46
CA ASP A 180 -18.28 -5.95 -11.90
C ASP A 180 -17.88 -7.24 -12.62
N SER A 181 -16.97 -8.03 -12.04
CA SER A 181 -16.58 -9.34 -12.60
C SER A 181 -17.72 -10.38 -12.60
N LEU A 182 -18.75 -10.19 -11.76
CA LEU A 182 -19.85 -11.13 -11.58
C LEU A 182 -21.10 -10.81 -12.41
N LYS A 183 -21.15 -9.64 -13.06
CA LYS A 183 -22.34 -9.15 -13.78
C LYS A 183 -22.15 -9.08 -15.29
N VAL A 184 -21.11 -9.72 -15.81
CA VAL A 184 -20.81 -9.81 -17.24
C VAL A 184 -21.00 -11.24 -17.72
N ARG A 185 -21.60 -11.40 -18.90
CA ARG A 185 -21.60 -12.70 -19.60
C ARG A 185 -20.25 -12.92 -20.25
N TRP A 186 -19.83 -14.18 -20.41
CA TRP A 186 -18.67 -14.50 -21.24
C TRP A 186 -18.97 -14.24 -22.73
N ALA A 187 -17.93 -13.91 -23.51
CA ALA A 187 -18.00 -13.67 -24.95
C ALA A 187 -17.58 -14.93 -25.73
N GLN A 188 -18.31 -15.23 -26.81
CA GLN A 188 -18.03 -16.33 -27.73
C GLN A 188 -17.00 -15.91 -28.78
#